data_AF-A0A7R9CLW1-F1
#
_entry.id   AF-A0A7R9CLW1-F1
#
_cell.length_a   1.000
_cell.length_b   1.000
_cell.length_c   1.000
_cell.angle_alpha   90.00
_cell.angle_beta   90.00
_cell.angle_gamma   90.00
#
_symmetry.space_group_name_H-M   'P 1'
#
loop_
_entity.id
_entity.type
_entity.pdbx_description
1 polymer ?
#
loop_
_entity_poly.entity_id
_entity_poly.type
_entity_poly.pdbx_seq_one_letter_code
_entity_poly.pdbx_strand_id
1 'polypeptide(L)'
;MARMRDERVHDGVSQYSDLIGRFCGNTAPPAFTSSSNKMWIHFVSDGTENRNGFQVQVSSIALSEKTICGNSTLNVTSSLQELTSPNYPGNYPVNIRCRWLLTFGPVGNRWSSINKIYIHFKELDLETGGDDCRNDWLQVSDINEVALRVSHSSLMSSVVLPNVIQSPYSNSQFLSPPTLPLSSSVPLLYLSVPQSPYSTPQFPNPPATLKECLPLQGSRQPSGKGTFCGHGEPLDYYSNSANVQIVFVSNFNVTARGFKIQYGLQGCKRNYTGVQGRIKLKTDVEDCIITIQAQPNHTISLYFLEFHSMSSDECSDNFLEVRDGLTPSSPRLAKLCGYQIPSPIFSNTSALRLFRHQKRASAGFYDVTDITYTTTDQGPGCGGTVFNFGGVFTSPFYPGNYRNASKCRWDVMVPTGLTVVLKFYMFDLGSSVTCDSDYIEFFDVDVVTKVESFRTKYCGGDVPAVYEGVSAHVVVRYTSSVHNGGTGWVLHFMGKVPVQLRDAMAHVLLSFQQLGDVPIKHPLKLLAGYGLGSFLYFRKGSVQLRDAMAHVLL
;
A
#
# COMPACT_ATOMS: atom_id res chain seq x y z
N MET A 1 30.67 16.72 -30.92
CA MET A 1 29.76 17.07 -29.80
C MET A 1 29.60 15.82 -28.94
N ALA A 2 30.38 15.68 -27.87
CA ALA A 2 30.27 14.59 -26.91
C ALA A 2 29.62 15.11 -25.61
N ARG A 3 28.66 14.32 -25.09
CA ARG A 3 27.97 14.42 -23.78
C ARG A 3 28.64 13.34 -22.89
N MET A 4 28.82 13.41 -21.58
CA MET A 4 28.06 14.03 -20.48
C MET A 4 28.95 14.01 -19.21
N ARG A 5 28.82 15.02 -18.34
CA ARG A 5 29.49 15.17 -17.03
C ARG A 5 28.57 14.59 -15.95
N ASP A 6 29.05 13.84 -14.96
CA ASP A 6 28.14 13.21 -13.98
C ASP A 6 28.63 13.40 -12.54
N GLU A 7 27.98 14.31 -11.82
CA GLU A 7 28.14 14.51 -10.38
C GLU A 7 26.92 13.90 -9.67
N ARG A 8 27.15 12.89 -8.82
CA ARG A 8 26.09 12.29 -8.01
C ARG A 8 26.24 12.70 -6.57
N VAL A 9 25.18 13.23 -5.99
CA VAL A 9 25.13 13.58 -4.58
C VAL A 9 24.12 12.70 -3.89
N HIS A 10 24.52 12.02 -2.83
CA HIS A 10 23.70 11.10 -2.06
C HIS A 10 23.57 11.57 -0.60
N ASP A 11 22.35 11.48 -0.06
CA ASP A 11 21.95 11.87 1.28
C ASP A 11 22.30 10.78 2.30
N GLY A 12 23.59 10.60 2.56
CA GLY A 12 24.09 9.64 3.53
C GLY A 12 25.57 9.31 3.35
N VAL A 13 25.96 8.10 3.72
CA VAL A 13 27.37 7.68 3.83
C VAL A 13 27.96 7.05 2.57
N SER A 14 27.11 6.65 1.61
CA SER A 14 27.57 5.82 0.50
C SER A 14 26.77 6.05 -0.77
N GLN A 15 27.26 5.47 -1.87
CA GLN A 15 26.56 5.40 -3.16
C GLN A 15 25.19 4.70 -3.12
N TYR A 16 24.88 3.97 -2.04
CA TYR A 16 23.59 3.30 -1.84
C TYR A 16 22.60 4.17 -1.05
N SER A 17 23.05 5.31 -0.53
CA SER A 17 22.18 6.27 0.14
C SER A 17 21.28 6.98 -0.88
N ASP A 18 20.18 7.59 -0.43
CA ASP A 18 19.21 8.22 -1.32
C ASP A 18 19.88 9.28 -2.22
N LEU A 19 19.65 9.23 -3.54
CA LEU A 19 20.20 10.23 -4.46
C LEU A 19 19.50 11.59 -4.22
N ILE A 20 20.26 12.63 -3.89
CA ILE A 20 19.82 14.03 -3.84
C ILE A 20 19.67 14.56 -5.26
N GLY A 21 20.67 14.31 -6.10
CA GLY A 21 20.65 14.81 -7.47
C GLY A 21 21.81 14.30 -8.31
N ARG A 22 21.61 14.37 -9.62
CA ARG A 22 22.61 14.12 -10.65
C ARG A 22 22.84 15.43 -11.41
N PHE A 23 24.03 15.98 -11.32
CA PHE A 23 24.35 17.29 -11.87
C PHE A 23 25.34 17.17 -13.03
N CYS A 24 25.08 17.96 -14.07
CA CYS A 24 25.89 17.97 -15.29
C CYS A 24 25.82 19.35 -15.97
N GLY A 25 26.88 19.70 -16.71
CA GLY A 25 26.90 20.93 -17.52
C GLY A 25 27.70 22.08 -16.90
N ASN A 26 27.26 23.31 -17.18
CA ASN A 26 27.88 24.57 -16.69
C ASN A 26 26.98 25.34 -15.72
N THR A 27 25.79 24.82 -15.42
CA THR A 27 24.83 25.49 -14.54
C THR A 27 25.07 25.02 -13.12
N ALA A 28 25.37 25.95 -12.20
CA ALA A 28 25.53 25.62 -10.80
C ALA A 28 24.23 25.01 -10.25
N PRO A 29 24.29 23.87 -9.55
CA PRO A 29 23.11 23.33 -8.90
C PRO A 29 22.64 24.29 -7.80
N PRO A 30 21.33 24.38 -7.55
CA PRO A 30 20.82 25.11 -6.39
C PRO A 30 21.39 24.55 -5.09
N ALA A 31 21.52 25.38 -4.06
CA ALA A 31 21.95 24.93 -2.74
C ALA A 31 20.95 23.90 -2.19
N PHE A 32 21.45 22.77 -1.69
CA PHE A 32 20.65 21.70 -1.09
C PHE A 32 21.21 21.36 0.30
N THR A 33 20.36 20.75 1.14
CA THR A 33 20.70 20.39 2.52
C THR A 33 20.53 18.88 2.71
N SER A 34 21.52 18.21 3.32
CA SER A 34 21.39 16.81 3.70
C SER A 34 20.41 16.63 4.86
N SER A 35 19.73 15.49 4.90
CA SER A 35 18.86 15.14 6.03
C SER A 35 19.65 14.66 7.26
N SER A 36 20.96 14.45 7.12
CA SER A 36 21.86 14.06 8.19
C SER A 36 23.16 14.86 8.18
N ASN A 37 24.04 14.59 9.16
CA ASN A 37 25.39 15.13 9.19
C ASN A 37 26.37 14.41 8.23
N LYS A 38 25.86 13.59 7.30
CA LYS A 38 26.66 12.83 6.33
C LYS A 38 26.07 12.97 4.93
N MET A 39 26.95 13.20 3.96
CA MET A 39 26.64 13.31 2.53
C MET A 39 27.75 12.63 1.74
N TRP A 40 27.40 11.92 0.67
CA TRP A 40 28.34 11.25 -0.21
C TRP A 40 28.27 11.89 -1.60
N ILE A 41 29.39 12.45 -2.05
CA ILE A 41 29.51 13.11 -3.36
C ILE A 41 30.46 12.28 -4.22
N HIS A 42 30.04 11.98 -5.44
CA HIS A 42 30.82 11.22 -6.41
C HIS A 42 30.87 11.94 -7.74
N PHE A 43 32.09 12.34 -8.08
CA PHE A 43 32.42 12.96 -9.34
C PHE A 43 32.96 11.93 -10.31
N VAL A 44 32.35 11.82 -11.49
CA VAL A 44 32.79 10.92 -12.56
C VAL A 44 33.22 11.74 -13.78
N SER A 45 34.41 11.44 -14.30
CA SER A 45 34.98 12.03 -15.53
C SER A 45 35.53 10.95 -16.46
N ASP A 46 35.54 11.21 -17.76
CA ASP A 46 35.94 10.24 -18.81
C ASP A 46 37.33 10.52 -19.43
N GLY A 47 38.08 11.50 -18.90
CA GLY A 47 39.45 11.82 -19.28
C GLY A 47 39.63 12.50 -20.65
N THR A 48 38.54 12.80 -21.37
CA THR A 48 38.60 13.31 -22.75
C THR A 48 38.52 14.84 -22.86
N GLU A 49 37.90 15.52 -21.89
CA GLU A 49 37.86 16.98 -21.80
C GLU A 49 38.00 17.48 -20.35
N ASN A 50 38.90 18.44 -20.13
CA ASN A 50 39.09 19.08 -18.83
C ASN A 50 38.39 20.44 -18.79
N ARG A 51 37.82 20.79 -17.62
CA ARG A 51 37.23 22.10 -17.30
C ARG A 51 37.65 22.49 -15.89
N ASN A 52 37.26 23.68 -15.46
CA ASN A 52 37.66 24.26 -14.16
C ASN A 52 37.10 23.51 -12.93
N GLY A 53 36.37 22.41 -13.13
CA GLY A 53 35.74 21.64 -12.06
C GLY A 53 34.60 22.42 -11.39
N PHE A 54 34.33 22.08 -10.14
CA PHE A 54 33.36 22.76 -9.30
C PHE A 54 33.98 23.06 -7.93
N GLN A 55 33.48 24.10 -7.28
CA GLN A 55 33.76 24.38 -5.88
C GLN A 55 32.43 24.30 -5.12
N VAL A 56 32.38 23.46 -4.09
CA VAL A 56 31.21 23.39 -3.19
C VAL A 56 31.57 24.09 -1.90
N GLN A 57 30.72 25.02 -1.49
CA GLN A 57 30.75 25.52 -0.12
C GLN A 57 29.78 24.69 0.71
N VAL A 58 30.29 24.08 1.78
CA VAL A 58 29.50 23.29 2.72
C VAL A 58 29.50 24.03 4.06
N SER A 59 28.32 24.37 4.54
CA SER A 59 28.11 24.90 5.88
C SER A 59 27.39 23.86 6.74
N SER A 60 27.87 23.64 7.96
CA SER A 60 27.14 22.87 8.95
C SER A 60 26.01 23.74 9.50
N ILE A 61 24.77 23.32 9.30
CA ILE A 61 23.63 23.93 10.00
C ILE A 61 23.61 23.34 11.41
N ALA A 62 23.86 24.19 12.42
CA ALA A 62 23.98 23.74 13.80
C ALA A 62 22.66 23.13 14.29
N LEU A 63 22.70 21.98 14.99
CA LEU A 63 21.51 21.35 15.59
C LEU A 63 20.76 22.28 16.57
N SER A 64 21.42 23.33 17.06
CA SER A 64 20.85 24.37 17.93
C SER A 64 20.03 25.41 17.17
N GLU A 65 20.24 25.56 15.87
CA GLU A 65 19.27 26.20 14.98
C GLU A 65 18.32 25.09 14.55
N LYS A 66 17.13 25.08 15.16
CA LYS A 66 16.05 24.17 14.76
C LYS A 66 16.00 24.14 13.24
N THR A 67 16.36 23.01 12.62
CA THR A 67 16.25 22.87 11.16
C THR A 67 14.84 23.30 10.76
N ILE A 68 14.62 23.81 9.54
CA ILE A 68 13.26 24.22 9.12
C ILE A 68 12.23 23.08 9.30
N CYS A 69 12.71 21.84 9.31
CA CYS A 69 11.97 20.60 9.57
C CYS A 69 11.73 20.27 11.06
N GLY A 70 12.37 20.95 12.00
CA GLY A 70 12.29 20.67 13.43
C GLY A 70 13.20 19.52 13.89
N ASN A 71 12.74 18.76 14.88
CA ASN A 71 13.47 17.61 15.44
C ASN A 71 13.36 16.40 14.49
N SER A 72 14.48 15.80 14.11
CA SER A 72 14.51 14.63 13.22
C SER A 72 14.05 13.32 13.87
N THR A 73 14.08 13.22 15.20
CA THR A 73 13.55 12.08 15.95
C THR A 73 12.42 12.56 16.85
N LEU A 74 11.26 11.92 16.73
CA LEU A 74 10.06 12.24 17.47
C LEU A 74 9.65 11.03 18.31
N ASN A 75 9.59 11.23 19.62
CA ASN A 75 9.12 10.21 20.55
C ASN A 75 7.60 10.11 20.46
N VAL A 76 7.11 8.92 20.13
CA VAL A 76 5.69 8.60 20.03
C VAL A 76 5.13 8.33 21.43
N THR A 77 4.00 8.96 21.73
CA THR A 77 3.26 8.76 22.99
C THR A 77 1.89 8.13 22.76
N SER A 78 1.20 7.77 23.85
CA SER A 78 -0.19 7.29 23.79
C SER A 78 -1.18 8.39 23.45
N SER A 79 -0.89 9.65 23.80
CA SER A 79 -1.61 10.82 23.29
C SER A 79 -1.17 11.16 21.87
N LEU A 80 -2.13 11.56 21.03
CA LEU A 80 -1.84 12.04 19.68
C LEU A 80 -1.04 13.35 19.74
N GLN A 81 0.04 13.39 18.99
CA GLN A 81 0.93 14.53 18.78
C GLN A 81 0.76 15.04 17.35
N GLU A 82 1.12 16.28 17.06
CA GLU A 82 0.99 16.87 15.72
C GLU A 82 2.36 17.06 15.06
N LEU A 83 2.45 16.71 13.78
CA LEU A 83 3.57 17.05 12.90
C LEU A 83 3.02 17.84 11.72
N THR A 84 3.72 18.91 11.35
CA THR A 84 3.34 19.77 10.24
C THR A 84 4.51 19.96 9.28
N SER A 85 4.20 20.29 8.03
CA SER A 85 5.18 20.81 7.10
C SER A 85 5.78 22.11 7.64
N PRO A 86 7.02 22.47 7.26
CA PRO A 86 7.59 23.75 7.65
C PRO A 86 6.71 24.92 7.22
N ASN A 87 6.68 25.98 8.04
CA ASN A 87 5.87 27.20 7.89
C ASN A 87 4.34 27.04 7.99
N TYR A 88 3.81 25.83 8.21
CA TYR A 88 2.37 25.61 8.35
C TYR A 88 1.77 26.52 9.46
N PRO A 89 0.61 27.18 9.24
CA PRO A 89 -0.33 27.00 8.11
C PRO A 89 -0.02 27.82 6.85
N GLY A 90 1.13 28.49 6.78
CA GLY A 90 1.63 29.11 5.54
C GLY A 90 2.31 28.10 4.61
N ASN A 91 2.71 28.56 3.43
CA ASN A 91 3.28 27.67 2.42
C ASN A 91 4.65 27.11 2.83
N TYR A 92 4.88 25.83 2.52
CA TYR A 92 6.17 25.20 2.76
C TYR A 92 7.27 25.78 1.85
N PRO A 93 8.55 25.73 2.25
CA PRO A 93 9.67 26.16 1.40
C PRO A 93 9.91 25.26 0.19
N VAL A 94 10.50 25.82 -0.87
CA VAL A 94 11.04 25.05 -2.01
C VAL A 94 12.36 24.35 -1.66
N ASN A 95 12.65 23.24 -2.33
CA ASN A 95 13.88 22.46 -2.25
C ASN A 95 14.27 22.01 -0.84
N ILE A 96 13.29 21.54 -0.07
CA ILE A 96 13.56 20.97 1.25
C ILE A 96 13.37 19.46 1.22
N ARG A 97 14.20 18.77 2.01
CA ARG A 97 14.06 17.35 2.30
C ARG A 97 14.02 17.18 3.81
N CYS A 98 12.82 17.02 4.35
CA CYS A 98 12.62 16.76 5.76
C CYS A 98 12.53 15.26 6.00
N ARG A 99 13.22 14.77 7.04
CA ARG A 99 13.18 13.38 7.48
C ARG A 99 12.87 13.33 8.97
N TRP A 100 11.78 12.66 9.32
CA TRP A 100 11.39 12.40 10.70
C TRP A 100 11.38 10.90 10.97
N LEU A 101 11.91 10.51 12.12
CA LEU A 101 11.87 9.16 12.65
C LEU A 101 10.94 9.15 13.86
N LEU A 102 9.81 8.44 13.74
CA LEU A 102 8.91 8.18 14.84
C LEU A 102 9.36 6.92 15.58
N THR A 103 9.70 7.04 16.87
CA THR A 103 10.15 5.91 17.70
C THR A 103 9.44 5.86 19.04
N PHE A 104 9.27 4.66 19.60
CA PHE A 104 8.78 4.48 20.97
C PHE A 104 9.91 4.08 21.93
N GLY A 105 10.31 5.01 22.81
CA GLY A 105 11.30 4.80 23.86
C GLY A 105 12.76 4.69 23.38
N PRO A 106 13.74 4.60 24.30
CA PRO A 106 15.14 4.43 23.93
C PRO A 106 15.37 3.08 23.21
N VAL A 107 16.07 3.15 22.08
CA VAL A 107 16.45 2.00 21.25
C VAL A 107 17.13 0.94 22.12
N GLY A 108 16.55 -0.25 22.24
CA GLY A 108 17.11 -1.36 23.04
C GLY A 108 16.19 -1.97 24.10
N ASN A 109 14.96 -1.46 24.28
CA ASN A 109 13.98 -2.19 25.09
C ASN A 109 13.46 -3.44 24.33
N ARG A 110 13.39 -4.58 25.03
CA ARG A 110 12.96 -5.88 24.47
C ARG A 110 11.44 -5.92 24.14
N TRP A 111 10.71 -4.84 24.43
CA TRP A 111 9.26 -4.68 24.26
C TRP A 111 8.88 -3.72 23.11
N SER A 112 9.86 -3.27 22.32
CA SER A 112 9.64 -2.29 21.24
C SER A 112 8.80 -2.85 20.10
N SER A 113 8.84 -4.15 19.81
CA SER A 113 8.21 -4.73 18.62
C SER A 113 6.66 -4.84 18.67
N ILE A 114 6.03 -4.62 19.83
CA ILE A 114 4.56 -4.71 20.02
C ILE A 114 3.87 -3.38 19.71
N ASN A 115 4.51 -2.25 20.02
CA ASN A 115 3.91 -0.94 19.84
C ASN A 115 3.87 -0.59 18.35
N LYS A 116 2.67 -0.41 17.81
CA LYS A 116 2.47 0.09 16.45
C LYS A 116 2.15 1.58 16.50
N ILE A 117 2.44 2.27 15.42
CA ILE A 117 2.27 3.70 15.25
C ILE A 117 1.07 3.92 14.32
N TYR A 118 0.22 4.83 14.75
CA TYR A 118 -0.91 5.34 13.98
C TYR A 118 -0.60 6.77 13.53
N ILE A 119 -0.85 7.05 12.25
CA ILE A 119 -0.77 8.40 11.69
C ILE A 119 -2.10 8.72 11.02
N HIS A 120 -2.69 9.84 11.43
CA HIS A 120 -3.91 10.41 10.89
C HIS A 120 -3.58 11.67 10.11
N PHE A 121 -4.09 11.79 8.89
CA PHE A 121 -3.95 13.02 8.11
C PHE A 121 -5.11 13.96 8.41
N LYS A 122 -4.80 15.15 8.92
CA LYS A 122 -5.80 16.23 9.05
C LYS A 122 -5.87 17.07 7.79
N GLU A 123 -4.73 17.26 7.13
CA GLU A 123 -4.64 18.07 5.92
C GLU A 123 -3.40 17.65 5.11
N LEU A 124 -3.56 17.55 3.79
CA LEU A 124 -2.49 17.41 2.82
C LEU A 124 -2.81 18.34 1.64
N ASP A 125 -1.87 19.20 1.28
CA ASP A 125 -1.93 20.10 0.14
C ASP A 125 -0.50 20.31 -0.39
N LEU A 126 -0.12 19.46 -1.34
CA LEU A 126 1.21 19.42 -1.96
C LEU A 126 1.10 19.55 -3.48
N GLU A 127 2.11 20.15 -4.11
CA GLU A 127 2.18 20.21 -5.57
C GLU A 127 2.20 18.81 -6.19
N THR A 128 1.33 18.58 -7.18
CA THR A 128 1.32 17.34 -7.97
C THR A 128 2.18 17.47 -9.23
N GLY A 129 2.93 16.42 -9.56
CA GLY A 129 3.64 16.25 -10.84
C GLY A 129 2.89 15.38 -11.85
N GLY A 130 1.58 15.26 -11.68
CA GLY A 130 0.75 14.22 -12.29
C GLY A 130 0.46 13.09 -11.31
N ASP A 131 -0.10 11.99 -11.82
CA ASP A 131 -0.63 10.93 -10.96
C ASP A 131 0.44 10.22 -10.12
N ASP A 132 1.70 10.24 -10.53
CA ASP A 132 2.80 9.50 -9.89
C ASP A 132 3.55 10.28 -8.79
N CYS A 133 3.06 11.45 -8.37
CA CYS A 133 3.69 12.28 -7.34
C CYS A 133 5.16 12.66 -7.65
N ARG A 134 5.48 12.92 -8.93
CA ARG A 134 6.84 13.29 -9.39
C ARG A 134 7.41 14.59 -8.81
N ASN A 135 6.55 15.53 -8.41
CA ASN A 135 6.96 16.83 -7.88
C ASN A 135 7.13 16.73 -6.37
N ASP A 136 6.18 17.25 -5.61
CA ASP A 136 6.25 17.28 -4.16
C ASP A 136 5.56 16.06 -3.58
N TRP A 137 6.21 15.43 -2.62
CA TRP A 137 5.67 14.22 -2.03
C TRP A 137 6.04 14.06 -0.57
N LEU A 138 5.10 13.49 0.16
CA LEU A 138 5.25 13.03 1.52
C LEU A 138 5.19 11.50 1.52
N GLN A 139 6.18 10.87 2.10
CA GLN A 139 6.25 9.41 2.22
C GLN A 139 6.24 9.01 3.67
N VAL A 140 5.49 7.97 3.98
CA VAL A 140 5.42 7.34 5.29
C VAL A 140 5.78 5.87 5.10
N SER A 141 6.77 5.35 5.83
CA SER A 141 7.21 3.97 5.68
C SER A 141 7.66 3.32 6.98
N ASP A 142 7.33 2.06 7.16
CA ASP A 142 7.85 1.18 8.20
C ASP A 142 9.37 1.03 8.04
N ILE A 143 10.11 1.14 9.15
CA ILE A 143 11.53 0.80 9.19
C ILE A 143 11.69 -0.55 9.87
N ASN A 144 12.23 -1.54 9.17
CA ASN A 144 12.60 -2.82 9.78
C ASN A 144 13.77 -2.61 10.75
N GLU A 145 13.72 -3.24 11.94
CA GLU A 145 14.75 -3.10 12.99
C GLU A 145 16.18 -3.43 12.52
N VAL A 146 16.32 -4.23 11.46
CA VAL A 146 17.62 -4.54 10.83
C VAL A 146 18.28 -3.29 10.23
N ALA A 147 17.51 -2.36 9.68
CA ALA A 147 18.03 -1.12 9.08
C ALA A 147 18.58 -0.13 10.13
N LEU A 148 18.04 -0.15 11.36
CA LEU A 148 18.49 0.69 12.48
C LEU A 148 19.80 0.21 13.12
N ARG A 149 20.16 -1.07 12.95
CA ARG A 149 21.46 -1.61 13.41
C ARG A 149 22.61 -1.18 12.51
N VAL A 150 22.36 -1.00 11.21
CA VAL A 150 23.36 -0.51 10.24
C VAL A 150 23.74 0.95 10.51
N SER A 151 22.83 1.77 11.07
CA SER A 151 23.13 3.17 11.40
C SER A 151 23.96 3.35 12.68
N HIS A 152 24.04 2.33 13.54
CA HIS A 152 24.77 2.37 14.81
C HIS A 152 26.07 1.55 14.82
N SER A 153 26.32 0.67 13.83
CA SER A 153 27.57 -0.11 13.76
C SER A 153 28.68 0.63 12.99
N SER A 154 29.16 1.76 13.52
CA SER A 154 30.40 2.38 13.03
C SER A 154 31.57 2.24 14.00
N LEU A 155 31.53 1.25 14.88
CA LEU A 155 32.69 0.81 15.65
C LEU A 155 32.86 -0.68 15.42
N MET A 156 33.59 -1.02 14.36
CA MET A 156 34.49 -2.18 14.21
C MET A 156 35.19 -1.98 12.85
N SER A 157 36.10 -1.01 12.81
CA SER A 157 37.13 -0.97 11.77
C SER A 157 38.16 -2.05 12.09
N SER A 158 38.09 -3.18 11.40
CA SER A 158 39.24 -3.99 10.99
C SER A 158 38.75 -5.26 10.31
N VAL A 159 38.41 -5.17 9.01
CA VAL A 159 38.40 -6.36 8.15
C VAL A 159 39.87 -6.66 7.82
N VAL A 160 40.50 -7.44 8.69
CA VAL A 160 41.72 -8.17 8.30
C VAL A 160 41.23 -9.31 7.41
N LEU A 161 41.54 -9.24 6.12
CA LEU A 161 41.45 -10.37 5.21
C LEU A 161 42.50 -11.41 5.66
N PRO A 162 42.14 -12.66 5.98
CA PRO A 162 43.11 -13.75 5.93
C PRO A 162 43.07 -14.35 4.53
N ASN A 163 44.19 -14.19 3.83
CA ASN A 163 44.56 -15.10 2.76
C ASN A 163 44.72 -16.53 3.30
N VAL A 164 44.19 -17.48 2.52
CA VAL A 164 44.66 -18.86 2.27
C VAL A 164 45.95 -19.25 2.98
N ILE A 165 45.96 -20.32 3.81
CA ILE A 165 46.94 -21.44 3.81
C ILE A 165 46.28 -22.71 4.43
N GLN A 166 46.71 -23.84 3.89
CA GLN A 166 46.38 -25.26 4.04
C GLN A 166 46.32 -25.86 5.47
N SER A 167 45.68 -27.03 5.53
CA SER A 167 45.67 -28.05 6.60
C SER A 167 47.06 -28.34 7.23
N PRO A 168 47.10 -28.88 8.47
CA PRO A 168 47.27 -30.35 8.58
C PRO A 168 46.56 -31.04 9.77
N TYR A 169 46.35 -32.36 9.58
CA TYR A 169 46.38 -33.50 10.52
C TYR A 169 46.99 -33.24 11.92
N SER A 170 46.67 -33.89 13.06
CA SER A 170 46.20 -35.27 13.36
C SER A 170 45.95 -35.47 14.88
N ASN A 171 45.26 -36.59 15.18
CA ASN A 171 45.17 -37.41 16.42
C ASN A 171 44.14 -36.98 17.47
N SER A 172 43.31 -37.83 18.09
CA SER A 172 42.91 -39.27 18.03
C SER A 172 41.84 -39.41 19.17
N GLN A 173 40.80 -40.24 19.20
CA GLN A 173 40.69 -41.70 19.13
C GLN A 173 39.21 -42.13 19.02
N PHE A 174 39.02 -43.37 18.57
CA PHE A 174 37.79 -44.13 18.29
C PHE A 174 36.99 -44.54 19.53
N LEU A 175 35.67 -44.71 19.35
CA LEU A 175 34.89 -45.85 19.86
C LEU A 175 33.66 -46.10 18.95
N SER A 176 33.43 -47.37 18.63
CA SER A 176 32.52 -47.94 17.64
C SER A 176 31.04 -48.10 18.11
N PRO A 177 30.05 -48.19 17.19
CA PRO A 177 28.67 -48.53 17.52
C PRO A 177 28.37 -50.04 17.34
N PRO A 178 27.51 -50.66 18.17
CA PRO A 178 27.08 -52.05 17.99
C PRO A 178 25.82 -52.20 17.13
N THR A 179 25.68 -53.38 16.54
CA THR A 179 24.63 -53.84 15.61
C THR A 179 23.53 -54.69 16.28
N LEU A 180 22.27 -54.48 15.87
CA LEU A 180 21.15 -55.45 15.60
C LEU A 180 20.56 -56.27 16.78
N PRO A 181 19.28 -56.78 16.75
CA PRO A 181 18.66 -57.49 15.62
C PRO A 181 17.12 -57.37 15.39
N LEU A 182 16.67 -58.14 14.38
CA LEU A 182 15.35 -58.24 13.73
C LEU A 182 14.32 -59.19 14.40
N SER A 183 13.04 -58.94 14.05
CA SER A 183 11.89 -59.86 13.87
C SER A 183 10.94 -60.19 15.05
N SER A 184 9.62 -59.95 14.86
CA SER A 184 8.59 -60.98 14.57
C SER A 184 7.13 -60.54 14.90
N SER A 185 6.23 -60.70 13.91
CA SER A 185 4.79 -61.10 13.92
C SER A 185 3.69 -60.50 14.85
N VAL A 186 2.71 -59.79 14.22
CA VAL A 186 1.21 -59.99 14.13
C VAL A 186 0.36 -59.99 15.45
N PRO A 187 -0.93 -59.51 15.54
CA PRO A 187 -1.96 -59.23 14.50
C PRO A 187 -2.73 -57.88 14.53
N LEU A 188 -3.41 -57.63 13.41
CA LEU A 188 -4.45 -56.63 13.19
C LEU A 188 -5.80 -57.08 13.77
N LEU A 189 -6.47 -56.18 14.49
CA LEU A 189 -7.89 -56.31 14.89
C LEU A 189 -8.72 -55.28 14.11
N TYR A 190 -9.59 -55.81 13.25
CA TYR A 190 -10.62 -55.08 12.53
C TYR A 190 -11.73 -54.64 13.49
N LEU A 191 -12.06 -53.35 13.48
CA LEU A 191 -13.34 -52.84 13.96
C LEU A 191 -13.94 -51.95 12.86
N SER A 192 -14.90 -52.54 12.16
CA SER A 192 -15.80 -51.92 11.21
C SER A 192 -16.93 -51.17 11.93
N VAL A 193 -17.15 -49.91 11.58
CA VAL A 193 -18.34 -49.11 11.95
C VAL A 193 -18.87 -48.43 10.67
N PRO A 194 -20.20 -48.34 10.47
CA PRO A 194 -20.83 -48.47 9.15
C PRO A 194 -21.01 -47.15 8.38
N GLN A 195 -21.17 -47.30 7.06
CA GLN A 195 -21.48 -46.26 6.09
C GLN A 195 -22.84 -45.60 6.34
N SER A 196 -22.88 -44.27 6.21
CA SER A 196 -24.08 -43.46 5.97
C SER A 196 -23.94 -42.77 4.60
N PRO A 197 -25.03 -42.65 3.80
CA PRO A 197 -24.94 -42.33 2.38
C PRO A 197 -25.10 -40.83 2.15
N TYR A 198 -24.02 -40.15 1.74
CA TYR A 198 -24.15 -38.89 1.01
C TYR A 198 -23.16 -38.90 -0.16
N SER A 199 -23.71 -39.12 -1.34
CA SER A 199 -23.07 -38.99 -2.64
C SER A 199 -22.63 -37.53 -2.86
N THR A 200 -21.32 -37.30 -2.92
CA THR A 200 -20.75 -36.07 -3.46
C THR A 200 -20.73 -36.16 -4.99
N PRO A 201 -21.15 -35.12 -5.74
CA PRO A 201 -20.95 -35.09 -7.18
C PRO A 201 -19.44 -34.93 -7.47
N GLN A 202 -18.85 -35.91 -8.14
CA GLN A 202 -17.53 -35.75 -8.76
C GLN A 202 -17.64 -34.76 -9.91
N PHE A 203 -16.97 -33.61 -9.81
CA PHE A 203 -16.71 -32.76 -10.96
C PHE A 203 -15.67 -33.44 -11.87
N PRO A 204 -15.87 -33.48 -13.20
CA PRO A 204 -14.86 -33.99 -14.11
C PRO A 204 -13.64 -33.05 -14.12
N ASN A 205 -12.44 -33.64 -14.09
CA ASN A 205 -11.18 -32.89 -14.24
C ASN A 205 -11.22 -32.06 -15.53
N PRO A 206 -10.86 -30.76 -15.49
CA PRO A 206 -10.76 -29.95 -16.70
C PRO A 206 -9.58 -30.43 -17.55
N PRO A 207 -9.70 -30.38 -18.90
CA PRO A 207 -8.63 -30.78 -19.79
C PRO A 207 -7.41 -29.87 -19.59
N ALA A 208 -6.24 -30.48 -19.53
CA ALA A 208 -4.96 -29.80 -19.49
C ALA A 208 -4.74 -29.02 -20.79
N THR A 209 -5.08 -27.72 -20.80
CA THR A 209 -4.49 -26.66 -21.65
C THR A 209 -5.18 -25.33 -21.35
N LEU A 210 -4.76 -24.63 -20.29
CA LEU A 210 -4.89 -23.18 -20.22
C LEU A 210 -3.60 -22.62 -19.62
N LYS A 211 -2.86 -21.87 -20.45
CA LYS A 211 -1.71 -21.06 -20.04
C LYS A 211 -2.14 -20.18 -18.88
N GLU A 212 -1.39 -20.22 -17.78
CA GLU A 212 -1.48 -19.26 -16.69
C GLU A 212 -1.40 -17.83 -17.25
N CYS A 213 -2.53 -17.11 -17.23
CA CYS A 213 -2.50 -15.67 -17.28
C CYS A 213 -1.78 -15.18 -16.03
N LEU A 214 -0.70 -14.40 -16.21
CA LEU A 214 0.03 -13.72 -15.15
C LEU A 214 -0.93 -13.20 -14.05
N PRO A 215 -0.65 -13.45 -12.76
CA PRO A 215 -1.52 -12.97 -11.70
C PRO A 215 -1.59 -11.44 -11.75
N LEU A 216 -2.81 -10.88 -11.73
CA LEU A 216 -3.05 -9.45 -11.61
C LEU A 216 -2.29 -8.91 -10.40
N GLN A 217 -1.23 -8.13 -10.65
CA GLN A 217 -0.40 -7.54 -9.59
C GLN A 217 -1.03 -6.24 -9.09
N GLY A 218 -2.08 -6.36 -8.28
CA GLY A 218 -2.64 -5.27 -7.48
C GLY A 218 -2.30 -5.45 -5.99
N SER A 219 -2.11 -4.36 -5.24
CA SER A 219 -1.87 -4.44 -3.79
C SER A 219 -3.14 -4.07 -3.02
N ARG A 220 -3.59 -4.93 -2.10
CA ARG A 220 -4.68 -4.62 -1.15
C ARG A 220 -4.20 -4.04 0.17
N GLN A 221 -2.89 -3.99 0.38
CA GLN A 221 -2.29 -3.48 1.61
C GLN A 221 -1.33 -2.32 1.29
N PRO A 222 -1.29 -1.27 2.13
CA PRO A 222 -0.18 -0.34 2.07
C PRO A 222 1.09 -1.15 2.32
N SER A 223 2.07 -1.06 1.43
CA SER A 223 3.29 -1.88 1.38
C SER A 223 4.28 -1.62 2.53
N GLY A 224 3.80 -1.32 3.74
CA GLY A 224 4.61 -0.69 4.79
C GLY A 224 5.22 0.63 4.33
N LYS A 225 4.67 1.22 3.25
CA LYS A 225 5.16 2.42 2.58
C LYS A 225 3.99 3.04 1.83
N GLY A 226 3.69 4.30 2.09
CA GLY A 226 2.73 5.12 1.35
C GLY A 226 3.42 6.40 0.89
N THR A 227 3.15 6.84 -0.34
CA THR A 227 3.60 8.12 -0.88
C THR A 227 2.37 8.94 -1.24
N PHE A 228 2.37 10.21 -0.86
CA PHE A 228 1.22 11.09 -0.86
C PHE A 228 1.61 12.44 -1.50
N CYS A 229 0.75 12.97 -2.36
CA CYS A 229 0.88 14.29 -2.99
C CYS A 229 -0.52 14.82 -3.35
N GLY A 230 -0.61 16.05 -3.83
CA GLY A 230 -1.88 16.68 -4.17
C GLY A 230 -2.64 17.18 -2.94
N HIS A 231 -3.96 17.33 -3.08
CA HIS A 231 -4.84 17.87 -2.06
C HIS A 231 -5.75 16.82 -1.40
N GLY A 232 -6.10 17.00 -0.12
CA GLY A 232 -7.15 16.24 0.58
C GLY A 232 -6.69 15.58 1.88
N GLU A 233 -7.44 14.58 2.32
CA GLU A 233 -7.15 13.77 3.51
C GLU A 233 -6.81 12.33 3.08
N PRO A 234 -5.52 11.97 2.99
CA PRO A 234 -5.11 10.60 2.70
C PRO A 234 -5.57 9.59 3.75
N LEU A 235 -5.49 8.31 3.40
CA LEU A 235 -5.77 7.21 4.33
C LEU A 235 -4.83 7.27 5.54
N ASP A 236 -5.39 7.07 6.73
CA ASP A 236 -4.63 6.82 7.94
C ASP A 236 -3.60 5.71 7.73
N TYR A 237 -2.38 5.94 8.21
CA TYR A 237 -1.30 4.98 8.12
C TYR A 237 -1.22 4.17 9.42
N TYR A 238 -1.22 2.84 9.25
CA TYR A 238 -1.07 1.86 10.32
C TYR A 238 0.24 1.10 10.14
N SER A 239 1.21 1.36 11.02
CA SER A 239 2.51 0.73 10.91
C SER A 239 2.45 -0.77 11.24
N ASN A 240 3.29 -1.55 10.58
CA ASN A 240 3.60 -2.93 11.03
C ASN A 240 4.90 -2.96 11.84
N SER A 241 5.70 -1.89 11.79
CA SER A 241 6.92 -1.71 12.60
C SER A 241 6.67 -0.80 13.81
N ALA A 242 7.54 -0.91 14.81
CA ALA A 242 7.63 0.01 15.94
C ALA A 242 8.25 1.36 15.58
N ASN A 243 8.88 1.45 14.41
CA ASN A 243 9.55 2.63 13.91
C ASN A 243 9.00 2.99 12.54
N VAL A 244 8.61 4.25 12.38
CA VAL A 244 8.10 4.79 11.12
C VAL A 244 8.97 5.96 10.69
N GLN A 245 9.35 5.97 9.42
CA GLN A 245 10.00 7.10 8.78
C GLN A 245 8.97 7.93 8.02
N ILE A 246 9.08 9.24 8.15
CA ILE A 246 8.36 10.20 7.34
C ILE A 246 9.39 11.02 6.56
N VAL A 247 9.26 11.06 5.24
CA VAL A 247 10.12 11.86 4.34
C VAL A 247 9.25 12.81 3.55
N PHE A 248 9.51 14.10 3.65
CA PHE A 248 8.88 15.12 2.82
C PHE A 248 9.92 15.73 1.88
N VAL A 249 9.62 15.79 0.59
CA VAL A 249 10.45 16.41 -0.44
C VAL A 249 9.63 17.45 -1.20
N SER A 250 10.16 18.66 -1.33
CA SER A 250 9.65 19.69 -2.24
C SER A 250 10.64 20.03 -3.34
N ASN A 251 10.13 20.44 -4.50
CA ASN A 251 10.90 20.87 -5.66
C ASN A 251 11.25 22.38 -5.59
N PHE A 252 11.76 22.95 -6.69
CA PHE A 252 12.24 24.34 -6.78
C PHE A 252 11.18 25.40 -7.10
N ASN A 253 9.93 25.03 -7.36
CA ASN A 253 9.02 25.87 -8.14
C ASN A 253 7.78 26.30 -7.38
N VAL A 254 6.84 25.37 -7.14
CA VAL A 254 5.53 25.69 -6.58
C VAL A 254 5.48 25.20 -5.15
N THR A 255 4.80 25.96 -4.30
CA THR A 255 4.55 25.57 -2.92
C THR A 255 3.07 25.72 -2.61
N ALA A 256 2.59 24.86 -1.75
CA ALA A 256 1.21 24.83 -1.29
C ALA A 256 1.19 24.88 0.25
N ARG A 257 0.02 24.71 0.87
CA ARG A 257 -0.11 24.86 2.33
C ARG A 257 0.67 23.80 3.11
N GLY A 258 0.93 22.65 2.49
CA GLY A 258 1.71 21.57 3.06
C GLY A 258 0.83 20.54 3.76
N PHE A 259 1.26 20.06 4.91
CA PHE A 259 0.53 18.99 5.60
C PHE A 259 0.44 19.22 7.10
N LYS A 260 -0.62 18.66 7.67
CA LYS A 260 -0.82 18.50 9.10
C LYS A 260 -1.24 17.07 9.38
N ILE A 261 -0.41 16.35 10.12
CA ILE A 261 -0.69 14.98 10.55
C ILE A 261 -0.72 14.89 12.07
N GLN A 262 -1.50 13.95 12.58
CA GLN A 262 -1.47 13.51 13.96
C GLN A 262 -0.83 12.14 14.03
N TYR A 263 0.11 11.93 14.95
CA TYR A 263 0.76 10.64 15.16
C TYR A 263 0.71 10.23 16.63
N GLY A 264 0.69 8.93 16.89
CA GLY A 264 0.66 8.39 18.24
C GLY A 264 0.80 6.87 18.21
N LEU A 265 0.80 6.25 19.39
CA LEU A 265 0.64 4.81 19.48
C LEU A 265 -0.69 4.40 18.84
N GLN A 266 -0.72 3.21 18.24
CA GLN A 266 -1.94 2.54 17.78
C GLN A 266 -2.79 2.16 19.01
N GLY A 267 -3.40 3.19 19.60
CA GLY A 267 -4.36 3.04 20.67
C GLY A 267 -5.67 2.45 20.15
N CYS A 268 -6.44 1.91 21.09
CA CYS A 268 -7.69 1.23 20.81
C CYS A 268 -8.89 2.19 20.85
N LYS A 269 -8.85 3.23 21.69
CA LYS A 269 -9.91 4.23 21.82
C LYS A 269 -9.81 5.26 20.71
N ARG A 270 -10.76 5.26 19.78
CA ARG A 270 -10.80 6.18 18.64
C ARG A 270 -12.18 6.69 18.36
N ASN A 271 -12.25 7.94 17.91
CA ASN A 271 -13.48 8.56 17.44
C ASN A 271 -13.29 9.01 15.99
N TYR A 272 -14.12 8.50 15.10
CA TYR A 272 -14.10 8.82 13.68
C TYR A 272 -15.28 9.72 13.34
N THR A 273 -15.01 10.80 12.62
CA THR A 273 -16.04 11.76 12.18
C THR A 273 -16.02 12.00 10.67
N GLY A 274 -15.11 11.33 9.95
CA GLY A 274 -15.00 11.43 8.50
C GLY A 274 -16.18 10.76 7.79
N VAL A 275 -16.36 11.10 6.51
CA VAL A 275 -17.35 10.46 5.64
C VAL A 275 -16.96 9.04 5.23
N GLN A 276 -15.71 8.66 5.49
CA GLN A 276 -15.15 7.34 5.29
C GLN A 276 -13.95 7.13 6.22
N GLY A 277 -13.54 5.89 6.40
CA GLY A 277 -12.26 5.60 7.03
C GLY A 277 -11.99 4.11 7.18
N ARG A 278 -10.82 3.80 7.74
CA ARG A 278 -10.38 2.41 7.96
C ARG A 278 -10.06 2.17 9.42
N ILE A 279 -10.71 1.17 10.00
CA ILE A 279 -10.52 0.70 11.36
C ILE A 279 -9.66 -0.54 11.29
N LYS A 280 -8.42 -0.42 11.75
CA LYS A 280 -7.47 -1.53 11.84
C LYS A 280 -7.06 -1.79 13.28
N LEU A 281 -7.33 -3.00 13.76
CA LEU A 281 -6.98 -3.47 15.09
C LEU A 281 -6.08 -4.69 14.98
N LYS A 282 -4.86 -4.59 15.52
CA LYS A 282 -3.88 -5.67 15.62
C LYS A 282 -3.43 -5.74 17.09
N THR A 283 -3.65 -6.90 17.74
CA THR A 283 -3.12 -7.39 19.04
C THR A 283 -3.48 -6.71 20.38
N ASP A 284 -3.53 -7.56 21.41
CA ASP A 284 -3.50 -7.47 22.90
C ASP A 284 -4.07 -6.24 23.62
N VAL A 285 -5.30 -5.85 23.34
CA VAL A 285 -6.02 -4.88 24.19
C VAL A 285 -7.22 -5.56 24.78
N GLU A 286 -7.29 -5.62 26.12
CA GLU A 286 -8.39 -6.26 26.86
C GLU A 286 -9.75 -5.73 26.38
N ASP A 287 -9.90 -4.40 26.36
CA ASP A 287 -11.12 -3.73 25.90
C ASP A 287 -10.80 -2.53 25.00
N CYS A 288 -11.46 -2.47 23.85
CA CYS A 288 -11.30 -1.46 22.82
C CYS A 288 -12.66 -0.85 22.47
N ILE A 289 -12.74 0.49 22.46
CA ILE A 289 -13.97 1.22 22.11
C ILE A 289 -13.67 2.15 20.95
N ILE A 290 -14.36 1.94 19.85
CA ILE A 290 -14.33 2.82 18.68
C ILE A 290 -15.72 3.42 18.49
N THR A 291 -15.79 4.71 18.22
CA THR A 291 -17.01 5.39 17.82
C THR A 291 -16.87 5.95 16.43
N ILE A 292 -17.94 5.89 15.65
CA ILE A 292 -18.08 6.58 14.37
C ILE A 292 -19.28 7.51 14.52
N GLN A 293 -19.07 8.80 14.32
CA GLN A 293 -20.10 9.82 14.34
C GLN A 293 -20.16 10.48 12.96
N ALA A 294 -21.11 10.03 12.14
CA ALA A 294 -21.37 10.63 10.84
C ALA A 294 -22.13 11.96 10.99
N GLN A 295 -22.23 12.68 9.87
CA GLN A 295 -23.10 13.86 9.77
C GLN A 295 -24.55 13.51 10.10
N PRO A 296 -25.36 14.49 10.56
CA PRO A 296 -26.79 14.28 10.76
C PRO A 296 -27.47 13.70 9.50
N ASN A 297 -28.47 12.84 9.70
CA ASN A 297 -29.22 12.15 8.63
C ASN A 297 -28.40 11.22 7.72
N HIS A 298 -27.14 10.96 8.03
CA HIS A 298 -26.38 9.93 7.35
C HIS A 298 -26.49 8.59 8.07
N THR A 299 -26.37 7.53 7.30
CA THR A 299 -26.17 6.15 7.79
C THR A 299 -24.73 5.73 7.53
N ILE A 300 -24.28 4.68 8.21
CA ILE A 300 -22.92 4.19 8.21
C ILE A 300 -22.93 2.74 7.73
N SER A 301 -22.06 2.41 6.78
CA SER A 301 -21.84 1.04 6.31
C SER A 301 -20.46 0.57 6.73
N LEU A 302 -20.37 -0.61 7.34
CA LEU A 302 -19.12 -1.28 7.69
C LEU A 302 -18.87 -2.45 6.74
N TYR A 303 -17.69 -2.47 6.13
CA TYR A 303 -17.23 -3.52 5.23
C TYR A 303 -15.98 -4.18 5.79
N PHE A 304 -16.04 -5.50 6.01
CA PHE A 304 -14.95 -6.28 6.59
C PHE A 304 -14.00 -6.76 5.51
N LEU A 305 -12.74 -6.34 5.57
CA LEU A 305 -11.68 -6.81 4.67
C LEU A 305 -10.95 -8.02 5.24
N GLU A 306 -10.71 -8.03 6.55
CA GLU A 306 -10.08 -9.11 7.28
C GLU A 306 -10.68 -9.18 8.69
N PHE A 307 -11.04 -10.38 9.13
CA PHE A 307 -11.56 -10.59 10.47
C PHE A 307 -11.14 -11.96 10.97
N HIS A 308 -10.48 -11.95 12.12
CA HIS A 308 -10.13 -13.15 12.84
C HIS A 308 -10.17 -12.82 14.34
N SER A 309 -11.03 -13.51 15.07
CA SER A 309 -11.22 -13.32 16.50
C SER A 309 -11.47 -14.69 17.14
N MET A 310 -10.41 -15.35 17.62
CA MET A 310 -10.55 -16.67 18.22
C MET A 310 -11.31 -16.57 19.54
N SER A 311 -12.44 -17.26 19.70
CA SER A 311 -13.22 -17.29 20.95
C SER A 311 -13.76 -18.69 21.23
N SER A 312 -14.11 -18.95 22.48
CA SER A 312 -15.00 -20.05 22.86
C SER A 312 -16.40 -19.87 22.25
N ASP A 313 -17.20 -20.94 22.35
CA ASP A 313 -18.58 -20.99 21.88
C ASP A 313 -19.38 -19.76 22.36
N GLU A 314 -20.22 -19.20 21.47
CA GLU A 314 -21.03 -17.97 21.67
C GLU A 314 -20.27 -16.63 21.78
N CYS A 315 -19.00 -16.59 21.36
CA CYS A 315 -18.21 -15.35 21.37
C CYS A 315 -18.09 -14.75 22.79
N SER A 316 -17.96 -15.58 23.82
CA SER A 316 -17.97 -15.12 25.22
C SER A 316 -16.63 -14.53 25.66
N ASP A 317 -15.51 -15.11 25.20
CA ASP A 317 -14.16 -14.69 25.60
C ASP A 317 -13.63 -13.54 24.75
N ASN A 318 -13.75 -13.63 23.42
CA ASN A 318 -13.24 -12.63 22.49
C ASN A 318 -14.31 -12.29 21.47
N PHE A 319 -14.64 -11.00 21.33
CA PHE A 319 -15.67 -10.58 20.39
C PHE A 319 -15.51 -9.14 19.93
N LEU A 320 -16.07 -8.85 18.76
CA LEU A 320 -16.39 -7.51 18.32
C LEU A 320 -17.91 -7.31 18.36
N GLU A 321 -18.38 -6.42 19.22
CA GLU A 321 -19.77 -6.01 19.29
C GLU A 321 -19.97 -4.68 18.55
N VAL A 322 -21.00 -4.59 17.72
CA VAL A 322 -21.37 -3.38 16.98
C VAL A 322 -22.76 -2.95 17.40
N ARG A 323 -22.91 -1.68 17.78
CA ARG A 323 -24.18 -1.08 18.23
C ARG A 323 -24.55 0.16 17.41
N ASP A 324 -25.84 0.31 17.14
CA ASP A 324 -26.47 1.39 16.39
C ASP A 324 -26.70 2.63 17.27
N GLY A 325 -25.60 3.28 17.63
CA GLY A 325 -25.55 4.49 18.46
C GLY A 325 -24.25 4.58 19.25
N LEU A 326 -24.04 5.67 19.99
CA LEU A 326 -22.79 5.91 20.73
C LEU A 326 -22.71 5.23 22.11
N THR A 327 -23.82 4.71 22.63
CA THR A 327 -23.90 4.20 24.01
C THR A 327 -23.85 2.68 24.07
N PRO A 328 -23.43 2.09 25.20
CA PRO A 328 -23.53 0.64 25.42
C PRO A 328 -24.97 0.12 25.42
N SER A 329 -25.95 0.98 25.68
CA SER A 329 -27.38 0.64 25.66
C SER A 329 -28.02 0.70 24.27
N SER A 330 -27.32 1.25 23.27
CA SER A 330 -27.81 1.32 21.89
C SER A 330 -28.11 -0.08 21.33
N PRO A 331 -29.08 -0.20 20.40
CA PRO A 331 -29.44 -1.48 19.77
C PRO A 331 -28.20 -2.21 19.23
N ARG A 332 -28.05 -3.50 19.54
CA ARG A 332 -26.93 -4.30 19.06
C ARG A 332 -27.22 -4.80 17.64
N LEU A 333 -26.35 -4.42 16.70
CA LEU A 333 -26.40 -4.88 15.32
C LEU A 333 -25.71 -6.23 15.14
N ALA A 334 -24.57 -6.43 15.81
CA ALA A 334 -23.81 -7.68 15.70
C ALA A 334 -22.97 -7.95 16.94
N LYS A 335 -22.70 -9.24 17.19
CA LYS A 335 -21.65 -9.74 18.08
C LYS A 335 -20.88 -10.80 17.29
N LEU A 336 -19.61 -10.54 17.02
CA LEU A 336 -18.81 -11.25 16.01
C LEU A 336 -17.60 -11.93 16.66
N CYS A 337 -17.35 -13.18 16.29
CA CYS A 337 -16.12 -13.92 16.56
C CYS A 337 -15.91 -15.00 15.49
N GLY A 338 -14.78 -15.70 15.55
CA GLY A 338 -14.41 -16.76 14.62
C GLY A 338 -13.48 -16.30 13.50
N TYR A 339 -13.39 -17.12 12.45
CA TYR A 339 -12.47 -16.97 11.31
C TYR A 339 -13.18 -16.56 10.02
N GLN A 340 -14.51 -16.54 10.02
CA GLN A 340 -15.28 -16.14 8.85
C GLN A 340 -15.34 -14.61 8.79
N ILE A 341 -15.07 -14.07 7.60
CA ILE A 341 -15.25 -12.63 7.34
C ILE A 341 -16.75 -12.32 7.47
N PRO A 342 -17.17 -11.43 8.39
CA PRO A 342 -18.57 -11.10 8.58
C PRO A 342 -19.19 -10.42 7.36
N SER A 343 -20.51 -10.59 7.21
CA SER A 343 -21.34 -9.78 6.32
C SER A 343 -21.22 -8.29 6.65
N PRO A 344 -21.42 -7.39 5.67
CA PRO A 344 -21.43 -5.96 5.92
C PRO A 344 -22.52 -5.59 6.94
N ILE A 345 -22.25 -4.55 7.73
CA ILE A 345 -23.19 -4.05 8.73
C ILE A 345 -23.64 -2.65 8.31
N PHE A 346 -24.95 -2.43 8.28
CA PHE A 346 -25.55 -1.16 7.93
C PHE A 346 -26.26 -0.57 9.15
N SER A 347 -25.94 0.67 9.52
CA SER A 347 -26.59 1.37 10.62
C SER A 347 -27.92 1.99 10.16
N ASN A 348 -28.83 2.23 11.12
CA ASN A 348 -30.02 3.06 10.91
C ASN A 348 -29.84 4.46 11.49
N THR A 349 -28.77 4.70 12.23
CA THR A 349 -28.43 6.00 12.82
C THR A 349 -27.14 6.56 12.25
N SER A 350 -26.85 7.82 12.55
CA SER A 350 -25.59 8.47 12.20
C SER A 350 -24.45 8.17 13.18
N ALA A 351 -24.62 7.17 14.03
CA ALA A 351 -23.64 6.83 15.06
C ALA A 351 -23.46 5.32 15.20
N LEU A 352 -22.21 4.86 15.26
CA LEU A 352 -21.89 3.48 15.61
C LEU A 352 -20.92 3.43 16.78
N ARG A 353 -21.13 2.47 17.67
CA ARG A 353 -20.18 2.08 18.72
C ARG A 353 -19.73 0.66 18.45
N LEU A 354 -18.43 0.50 18.27
CA LEU A 354 -17.76 -0.78 18.17
C LEU A 354 -17.03 -1.04 19.48
N PHE A 355 -17.34 -2.16 20.12
CA PHE A 355 -16.70 -2.60 21.34
C PHE A 355 -16.03 -3.95 21.10
N ARG A 356 -14.70 -3.99 21.16
CA ARG A 356 -13.94 -5.22 21.09
C ARG A 356 -13.51 -5.61 22.49
N HIS A 357 -13.91 -6.81 22.90
CA HIS A 357 -13.49 -7.46 24.12
C HIS A 357 -12.52 -8.59 23.80
N GLN A 358 -11.46 -8.70 24.57
CA GLN A 358 -10.48 -9.75 24.46
C GLN A 358 -10.07 -10.21 25.86
N LYS A 359 -10.44 -11.45 26.22
CA LYS A 359 -9.93 -12.10 27.41
C LYS A 359 -8.44 -12.36 27.22
N ARG A 360 -7.64 -11.87 28.18
CA ARG A 360 -6.17 -11.88 28.16
C ARG A 360 -5.60 -13.14 27.49
N ALA A 361 -5.04 -12.97 26.30
CA ALA A 361 -4.53 -14.08 25.51
C ALA A 361 -3.37 -14.77 26.24
N SER A 362 -3.41 -16.11 26.25
CA SER A 362 -2.17 -16.88 26.37
C SER A 362 -1.34 -16.60 25.12
N ALA A 363 -0.04 -16.35 25.28
CA ALA A 363 0.85 -15.95 24.20
C ALA A 363 0.70 -16.85 22.95
N GLY A 364 0.36 -16.27 21.79
CA GLY A 364 0.36 -16.98 20.51
C GLY A 364 -0.84 -16.76 19.56
N PHE A 365 -1.90 -16.06 19.97
CA PHE A 365 -3.09 -15.87 19.14
C PHE A 365 -3.12 -14.51 18.42
N TYR A 366 -3.37 -14.53 17.10
CA TYR A 366 -3.39 -13.35 16.24
C TYR A 366 -4.82 -12.89 15.93
N ASP A 367 -5.41 -12.02 16.75
CA ASP A 367 -6.72 -11.44 16.42
C ASP A 367 -6.57 -10.18 15.55
N VAL A 368 -7.16 -10.22 14.35
CA VAL A 368 -7.09 -9.14 13.35
C VAL A 368 -8.49 -8.64 13.03
N THR A 369 -8.64 -7.32 12.95
CA THR A 369 -9.86 -6.69 12.45
C THR A 369 -9.45 -5.56 11.50
N ASP A 370 -9.91 -5.63 10.27
CA ASP A 370 -9.69 -4.61 9.25
C ASP A 370 -11.04 -4.29 8.58
N ILE A 371 -11.59 -3.12 8.92
CA ILE A 371 -12.91 -2.67 8.49
C ILE A 371 -12.74 -1.36 7.74
N THR A 372 -13.37 -1.22 6.58
CA THR A 372 -13.57 0.07 5.92
C THR A 372 -15.00 0.52 6.20
N TYR A 373 -15.19 1.78 6.59
CA TYR A 373 -16.51 2.36 6.73
C TYR A 373 -16.73 3.50 5.74
N THR A 374 -17.99 3.73 5.38
CA THR A 374 -18.44 4.88 4.60
C THR A 374 -19.77 5.38 5.13
N THR A 375 -20.06 6.65 4.90
CA THR A 375 -21.31 7.28 5.29
C THR A 375 -22.09 7.75 4.06
N THR A 376 -23.41 7.76 4.16
CA THR A 376 -24.30 8.16 3.06
C THR A 376 -25.62 8.69 3.60
N ASP A 377 -26.20 9.69 2.92
CA ASP A 377 -27.52 10.23 3.18
C ASP A 377 -28.64 9.49 2.42
N GLN A 378 -28.29 8.53 1.55
CA GLN A 378 -29.24 7.76 0.73
C GLN A 378 -29.83 6.52 1.46
N GLY A 379 -29.61 6.41 2.76
CA GLY A 379 -30.08 5.31 3.60
C GLY A 379 -29.10 4.13 3.72
N PRO A 380 -29.44 3.11 4.56
CA PRO A 380 -28.50 2.08 4.97
C PRO A 380 -27.89 1.31 3.80
N GLY A 381 -26.56 1.33 3.68
CA GLY A 381 -25.83 0.60 2.63
C GLY A 381 -25.84 1.23 1.24
N CYS A 382 -26.54 2.34 1.03
CA CYS A 382 -26.71 2.92 -0.31
C CYS A 382 -25.65 3.97 -0.61
N GLY A 383 -24.51 3.54 -1.15
CA GLY A 383 -23.48 4.45 -1.64
C GLY A 383 -22.46 4.92 -0.59
N GLY A 384 -21.81 6.03 -0.91
CA GLY A 384 -20.76 6.65 -0.11
C GLY A 384 -19.41 6.70 -0.83
N THR A 385 -18.42 7.34 -0.22
CA THR A 385 -17.05 7.37 -0.76
C THR A 385 -16.21 6.27 -0.10
N VAL A 386 -15.46 5.51 -0.89
CA VAL A 386 -14.52 4.50 -0.38
C VAL A 386 -13.14 4.76 -0.97
N PHE A 387 -12.19 5.13 -0.11
CA PHE A 387 -10.80 5.39 -0.49
C PHE A 387 -9.88 4.39 0.23
N ASN A 388 -9.18 3.52 -0.51
CA ASN A 388 -8.19 2.60 0.06
C ASN A 388 -7.26 2.03 -1.04
N PHE A 389 -6.18 1.36 -0.66
CA PHE A 389 -5.39 0.55 -1.62
C PHE A 389 -6.19 -0.65 -2.15
N GLY A 390 -7.15 -1.11 -1.37
CA GLY A 390 -8.13 -2.09 -1.79
C GLY A 390 -9.14 -2.32 -0.69
N GLY A 391 -10.27 -2.91 -1.04
CA GLY A 391 -11.36 -3.10 -0.11
C GLY A 391 -12.50 -3.87 -0.75
N VAL A 392 -13.61 -3.90 -0.02
CA VAL A 392 -14.86 -4.52 -0.44
C VAL A 392 -16.01 -3.58 -0.12
N PHE A 393 -17.02 -3.58 -0.97
CA PHE A 393 -18.32 -2.99 -0.72
C PHE A 393 -19.39 -3.82 -1.43
N THR A 394 -20.65 -3.65 -1.05
CA THR A 394 -21.74 -4.53 -1.48
C THR A 394 -22.96 -3.75 -1.89
N SER A 395 -23.92 -4.44 -2.50
CA SER A 395 -25.29 -3.94 -2.57
C SER A 395 -25.84 -3.69 -1.15
N PRO A 396 -26.80 -2.76 -0.98
CA PRO A 396 -27.39 -2.51 0.32
C PRO A 396 -28.09 -3.78 0.85
N PHE A 397 -28.05 -3.99 2.17
CA PHE A 397 -28.62 -5.15 2.87
C PHE A 397 -28.09 -6.54 2.49
N TYR A 398 -27.04 -6.64 1.66
CA TYR A 398 -26.36 -7.92 1.38
C TYR A 398 -25.94 -8.62 2.70
N PRO A 399 -26.10 -9.95 2.84
CA PRO A 399 -26.53 -10.95 1.84
C PRO A 399 -28.05 -11.15 1.72
N GLY A 400 -28.85 -10.30 2.36
CA GLY A 400 -30.30 -10.31 2.21
C GLY A 400 -30.74 -9.83 0.83
N ASN A 401 -31.91 -10.29 0.38
CA ASN A 401 -32.48 -9.87 -0.89
C ASN A 401 -32.81 -8.38 -0.88
N TYR A 402 -32.38 -7.66 -1.92
CA TYR A 402 -32.60 -6.24 -2.06
C TYR A 402 -33.80 -5.94 -2.96
N ARG A 403 -34.98 -5.71 -2.37
CA ARG A 403 -36.24 -5.43 -3.11
C ARG A 403 -36.71 -3.99 -3.01
N ASN A 404 -35.79 -3.06 -2.79
CA ASN A 404 -36.13 -1.64 -2.70
C ASN A 404 -35.78 -0.93 -3.99
N ALA A 405 -36.67 -0.04 -4.42
CA ALA A 405 -36.35 0.89 -5.49
C ALA A 405 -35.32 1.90 -4.98
N SER A 406 -34.12 1.89 -5.56
CA SER A 406 -33.05 2.78 -5.14
C SER A 406 -32.07 3.09 -6.25
N LYS A 407 -31.34 4.19 -6.05
CA LYS A 407 -30.23 4.63 -6.88
C LYS A 407 -29.07 4.95 -5.96
N CYS A 408 -28.13 4.02 -5.89
CA CYS A 408 -26.96 4.14 -5.04
C CYS A 408 -25.74 4.53 -5.88
N ARG A 409 -24.86 5.35 -5.29
CA ARG A 409 -23.62 5.80 -5.92
C ARG A 409 -22.47 5.57 -4.97
N TRP A 410 -21.43 4.85 -5.42
CA TRP A 410 -20.15 4.77 -4.74
C TRP A 410 -19.08 5.49 -5.53
N ASP A 411 -18.33 6.34 -4.86
CA ASP A 411 -17.10 6.93 -5.37
C ASP A 411 -15.93 6.07 -4.87
N VAL A 412 -15.39 5.23 -5.75
CA VAL A 412 -14.32 4.28 -5.44
C VAL A 412 -12.98 4.87 -5.86
N MET A 413 -12.13 5.09 -4.88
CA MET A 413 -10.86 5.77 -5.08
C MET A 413 -9.70 4.93 -4.52
N VAL A 414 -8.58 4.95 -5.24
CA VAL A 414 -7.29 4.42 -4.79
C VAL A 414 -6.28 5.57 -4.72
N PRO A 415 -5.14 5.39 -4.03
CA PRO A 415 -4.08 6.39 -4.02
C PRO A 415 -3.65 6.79 -5.43
N THR A 416 -3.29 8.07 -5.59
CA THR A 416 -2.81 8.65 -6.84
C THR A 416 -1.65 7.83 -7.41
N GLY A 417 -1.64 7.64 -8.73
CA GLY A 417 -0.60 6.89 -9.44
C GLY A 417 -0.93 5.40 -9.60
N LEU A 418 -2.05 4.96 -9.04
CA LEU A 418 -2.65 3.67 -9.27
C LEU A 418 -3.91 3.82 -10.13
N THR A 419 -4.29 2.76 -10.83
CA THR A 419 -5.62 2.61 -11.40
C THR A 419 -6.50 1.72 -10.54
N VAL A 420 -7.79 2.03 -10.48
CA VAL A 420 -8.78 1.19 -9.79
C VAL A 420 -9.03 -0.08 -10.61
N VAL A 421 -8.95 -1.24 -9.96
CA VAL A 421 -9.42 -2.52 -10.51
C VAL A 421 -10.61 -3.00 -9.70
N LEU A 422 -11.73 -3.29 -10.36
CA LEU A 422 -12.95 -3.81 -9.76
C LEU A 422 -13.18 -5.27 -10.17
N LYS A 423 -13.54 -6.13 -9.21
CA LYS A 423 -13.88 -7.52 -9.44
C LYS A 423 -15.06 -7.93 -8.57
N PHE A 424 -16.11 -8.47 -9.19
CA PHE A 424 -17.19 -9.10 -8.44
C PHE A 424 -16.68 -10.40 -7.81
N TYR A 425 -16.91 -10.52 -6.50
CA TYR A 425 -16.80 -11.77 -5.77
C TYR A 425 -18.11 -12.55 -5.84
N MET A 426 -19.23 -11.83 -5.74
CA MET A 426 -20.59 -12.34 -5.93
C MET A 426 -21.36 -11.33 -6.78
N PHE A 427 -22.20 -11.82 -7.69
CA PHE A 427 -23.08 -10.98 -8.51
C PHE A 427 -24.34 -11.74 -8.87
N ASP A 428 -25.47 -11.26 -8.38
CA ASP A 428 -26.79 -11.81 -8.65
C ASP A 428 -27.83 -10.68 -8.56
N LEU A 429 -28.30 -10.22 -9.72
CA LEU A 429 -29.42 -9.27 -9.86
C LEU A 429 -30.70 -9.97 -10.34
N GLY A 430 -30.76 -11.29 -10.25
CA GLY A 430 -31.89 -12.09 -10.72
C GLY A 430 -31.91 -12.23 -12.25
N SER A 431 -33.06 -11.95 -12.86
CA SER A 431 -33.33 -12.21 -14.27
C SER A 431 -32.78 -11.11 -15.19
N SER A 432 -32.32 -11.48 -16.38
CA SER A 432 -31.93 -10.53 -17.44
C SER A 432 -33.09 -9.67 -17.94
N VAL A 433 -34.34 -10.09 -17.69
CA VAL A 433 -35.54 -9.34 -18.08
C VAL A 433 -35.63 -7.98 -17.37
N THR A 434 -35.02 -7.84 -16.19
CA THR A 434 -35.07 -6.59 -15.42
C THR A 434 -33.90 -5.65 -15.72
N CYS A 435 -33.13 -5.86 -16.79
CA CYS A 435 -31.93 -5.06 -17.11
C CYS A 435 -32.19 -3.56 -17.32
N ASP A 436 -33.45 -3.17 -17.60
CA ASP A 436 -33.86 -1.76 -17.70
C ASP A 436 -34.11 -1.10 -16.33
N SER A 437 -34.33 -1.89 -15.29
CA SER A 437 -34.70 -1.44 -13.95
C SER A 437 -33.71 -1.83 -12.84
N ASP A 438 -32.96 -2.91 -13.04
CA ASP A 438 -31.98 -3.48 -12.10
C ASP A 438 -30.64 -3.66 -12.82
N TYR A 439 -29.68 -2.82 -12.50
CA TYR A 439 -28.38 -2.82 -13.15
C TYR A 439 -27.32 -2.08 -12.35
N ILE A 440 -26.07 -2.36 -12.66
CA ILE A 440 -24.90 -1.68 -12.13
C ILE A 440 -24.07 -1.11 -13.28
N GLU A 441 -23.65 0.14 -13.18
CA GLU A 441 -22.86 0.86 -14.18
C GLU A 441 -21.55 1.33 -13.59
N PHE A 442 -20.49 1.26 -14.40
CA PHE A 442 -19.18 1.81 -14.06
C PHE A 442 -18.86 3.01 -14.94
N PHE A 443 -18.29 4.03 -14.31
CA PHE A 443 -17.83 5.26 -14.95
C PHE A 443 -16.39 5.53 -14.53
N ASP A 444 -15.51 5.81 -15.49
CA ASP A 444 -14.20 6.37 -15.18
C ASP A 444 -14.35 7.85 -14.84
N VAL A 445 -13.58 8.33 -13.88
CA VAL A 445 -13.53 9.76 -13.53
C VAL A 445 -12.14 10.31 -13.84
N ASP A 446 -12.11 11.38 -14.62
CA ASP A 446 -10.89 12.16 -14.81
C ASP A 446 -10.54 12.90 -13.52
N VAL A 447 -9.34 12.66 -12.98
CA VAL A 447 -8.96 13.14 -11.63
C VAL A 447 -8.87 14.67 -11.58
N VAL A 448 -8.59 15.32 -12.72
CA VAL A 448 -8.38 16.78 -12.83
C VAL A 448 -9.69 17.50 -13.13
N THR A 449 -10.35 17.12 -14.23
CA THR A 449 -11.57 17.77 -14.73
C THR A 449 -12.83 17.27 -14.04
N LYS A 450 -12.76 16.15 -13.30
CA LYS A 450 -13.90 15.48 -12.65
C LYS A 450 -14.98 15.00 -13.62
N VAL A 451 -14.66 14.88 -14.91
CA VAL A 451 -15.59 14.40 -15.93
C VAL A 451 -15.77 12.88 -15.78
N GLU A 452 -17.02 12.44 -15.70
CA GLU A 452 -17.40 11.03 -15.66
C GLU A 452 -17.65 10.50 -17.07
N SER A 453 -17.02 9.38 -17.42
CA SER A 453 -17.17 8.70 -18.71
C SER A 453 -17.76 7.31 -18.50
N PHE A 454 -18.94 7.04 -19.08
CA PHE A 454 -19.56 5.71 -19.02
C PHE A 454 -18.67 4.63 -19.66
N ARG A 455 -18.65 3.43 -19.06
CA ARG A 455 -17.82 2.31 -19.51
C ARG A 455 -18.57 1.03 -19.73
N THR A 456 -19.30 0.57 -18.72
CA THR A 456 -20.01 -0.70 -18.80
C THR A 456 -21.22 -0.71 -17.90
N LYS A 457 -22.19 -1.56 -18.25
CA LYS A 457 -23.43 -1.84 -17.54
C LYS A 457 -23.55 -3.36 -17.39
N TYR A 458 -23.89 -3.83 -16.20
CA TYR A 458 -24.19 -5.23 -15.92
C TYR A 458 -25.59 -5.37 -15.29
N CYS A 459 -26.27 -6.46 -15.57
CA CYS A 459 -27.59 -6.79 -15.04
C CYS A 459 -27.77 -8.31 -14.83
N GLY A 460 -28.98 -8.77 -14.51
CA GLY A 460 -29.26 -10.18 -14.21
C GLY A 460 -28.82 -11.13 -15.33
N GLY A 461 -28.23 -12.27 -14.97
CA GLY A 461 -27.73 -13.27 -15.91
C GLY A 461 -26.34 -12.98 -16.51
N ASP A 462 -25.77 -11.79 -16.29
CA ASP A 462 -24.41 -11.49 -16.73
C ASP A 462 -23.36 -12.24 -15.89
N VAL A 463 -22.20 -12.47 -16.50
CA VAL A 463 -20.98 -12.90 -15.81
C VAL A 463 -19.94 -11.78 -15.94
N PRO A 464 -19.92 -10.81 -15.00
CA PRO A 464 -19.07 -9.65 -15.13
C PRO A 464 -17.59 -9.99 -15.17
N ALA A 465 -16.88 -9.39 -16.13
CA ALA A 465 -15.42 -9.47 -16.19
C ALA A 465 -14.76 -8.56 -15.13
N VAL A 466 -13.48 -8.77 -14.87
CA VAL A 466 -12.67 -7.81 -14.11
C VAL A 466 -12.60 -6.51 -14.88
N TYR A 467 -12.93 -5.41 -14.22
CA TYR A 467 -12.87 -4.06 -14.78
C TYR A 467 -11.58 -3.38 -14.33
N GLU A 468 -10.83 -2.82 -15.28
CA GLU A 468 -9.66 -1.98 -15.00
C GLU A 468 -9.96 -0.55 -15.44
N GLY A 469 -10.01 0.38 -14.49
CA GLY A 469 -10.19 1.79 -14.75
C GLY A 469 -8.95 2.43 -15.37
N VAL A 470 -9.14 3.61 -15.95
CA VAL A 470 -8.04 4.40 -16.54
C VAL A 470 -7.38 5.36 -15.54
N SER A 471 -7.98 5.55 -14.37
CA SER A 471 -7.53 6.50 -13.35
C SER A 471 -7.67 5.93 -11.93
N ALA A 472 -7.25 6.72 -10.94
CA ALA A 472 -7.37 6.41 -9.53
C ALA A 472 -8.80 6.56 -8.97
N HIS A 473 -9.79 6.95 -9.79
CA HIS A 473 -11.19 7.19 -9.36
C HIS A 473 -12.18 6.60 -10.35
N VAL A 474 -13.03 5.68 -9.85
CA VAL A 474 -14.13 5.07 -10.59
C VAL A 474 -15.42 5.28 -9.82
N VAL A 475 -16.48 5.65 -10.52
CA VAL A 475 -17.83 5.74 -9.97
C VAL A 475 -18.60 4.47 -10.30
N VAL A 476 -19.24 3.90 -9.29
CA VAL A 476 -20.15 2.76 -9.42
C VAL A 476 -21.56 3.22 -9.11
N ARG A 477 -22.48 3.06 -10.07
CA ARG A 477 -23.90 3.37 -9.89
C ARG A 477 -24.72 2.09 -9.90
N TYR A 478 -25.55 1.90 -8.89
CA TYR A 478 -26.47 0.77 -8.80
C TYR A 478 -27.89 1.29 -8.83
N THR A 479 -28.67 0.83 -9.80
CA THR A 479 -30.11 1.06 -9.86
C THR A 479 -30.79 -0.26 -9.59
N SER A 480 -31.76 -0.25 -8.69
CA SER A 480 -32.60 -1.40 -8.39
C SER A 480 -34.05 -0.98 -8.26
N SER A 481 -34.93 -1.95 -8.42
CA SER A 481 -36.37 -1.87 -8.34
C SER A 481 -36.92 -2.88 -7.33
N VAL A 482 -38.24 -2.85 -7.14
CA VAL A 482 -38.96 -3.84 -6.32
C VAL A 482 -39.03 -5.23 -6.97
N HIS A 483 -38.70 -5.33 -8.26
CA HIS A 483 -38.73 -6.57 -9.03
C HIS A 483 -37.40 -7.32 -9.03
N ASN A 484 -36.38 -6.76 -8.37
CA ASN A 484 -35.09 -7.41 -8.23
C ASN A 484 -35.25 -8.72 -7.45
N GLY A 485 -35.02 -9.82 -8.14
CA GLY A 485 -35.09 -11.18 -7.60
C GLY A 485 -33.76 -11.71 -7.07
N GLY A 486 -32.67 -10.96 -7.24
CA GLY A 486 -31.32 -11.37 -6.91
C GLY A 486 -30.95 -11.22 -5.44
N THR A 487 -29.95 -12.00 -5.04
CA THR A 487 -29.33 -11.96 -3.69
C THR A 487 -28.37 -10.79 -3.49
N GLY A 488 -28.05 -10.04 -4.56
CA GLY A 488 -27.20 -8.85 -4.52
C GLY A 488 -25.78 -9.10 -5.03
N TRP A 489 -24.85 -8.22 -4.66
CA TRP A 489 -23.48 -8.29 -5.16
C TRP A 489 -22.44 -7.87 -4.13
N VAL A 490 -21.24 -8.41 -4.30
CA VAL A 490 -20.05 -8.09 -3.51
C VAL A 490 -18.95 -7.71 -4.49
N LEU A 491 -18.46 -6.48 -4.39
CA LEU A 491 -17.44 -5.94 -5.28
C LEU A 491 -16.15 -5.69 -4.51
N HIS A 492 -15.06 -6.27 -4.99
CA HIS A 492 -13.72 -6.03 -4.48
C HIS A 492 -13.03 -5.00 -5.36
N PHE A 493 -12.34 -4.06 -4.74
CA PHE A 493 -11.48 -3.12 -5.45
C PHE A 493 -10.02 -3.21 -4.98
N MET A 494 -9.09 -2.85 -5.86
CA MET A 494 -7.67 -2.73 -5.55
C MET A 494 -6.98 -1.74 -6.47
N GLY A 495 -5.92 -1.11 -5.98
CA GLY A 495 -5.02 -0.28 -6.77
C GLY A 495 -4.03 -1.14 -7.53
N LYS A 496 -3.89 -0.87 -8.83
CA LYS A 496 -2.92 -1.49 -9.73
C LYS A 496 -1.99 -0.41 -10.27
N VAL A 497 -0.70 -0.70 -10.36
CA VAL A 497 0.24 0.21 -11.02
C VAL A 497 -0.05 0.20 -12.53
N PRO A 498 -0.24 1.36 -13.19
CA PRO A 498 -0.49 1.43 -14.62
C PRO A 498 0.63 0.73 -15.42
N VAL A 499 0.23 -0.09 -16.40
CA VAL A 499 1.16 -0.91 -17.21
C VAL A 499 2.14 -0.06 -18.03
N GLN A 500 1.81 1.19 -18.34
CA GLN A 500 2.66 2.10 -19.13
C GLN A 500 4.07 2.32 -18.51
N LEU A 501 4.23 2.26 -17.19
CA LEU A 501 5.53 2.39 -16.53
C LEU A 501 6.35 1.09 -16.54
N ARG A 502 5.68 -0.06 -16.61
CA ARG A 502 6.33 -1.38 -16.48
C ARG A 502 6.81 -1.92 -17.81
N ASP A 503 5.99 -1.78 -18.84
CA ASP A 503 6.30 -2.34 -20.15
C ASP A 503 7.24 -1.45 -20.97
N ALA A 504 7.21 -0.13 -20.80
CA ALA A 504 8.22 0.74 -21.41
C ALA A 504 9.63 0.38 -20.95
N MET A 505 9.81 0.00 -19.68
CA MET A 505 11.11 -0.43 -19.16
C MET A 505 11.42 -1.90 -19.51
N ALA A 506 10.44 -2.80 -19.39
CA ALA A 506 10.64 -4.24 -19.60
C ALA A 506 10.71 -4.67 -21.08
N HIS A 507 9.90 -4.09 -21.98
CA HIS A 507 10.00 -4.38 -23.42
C HIS A 507 11.29 -3.82 -24.01
N VAL A 508 11.78 -2.67 -23.53
CA VAL A 508 13.11 -2.16 -23.89
C VAL A 508 14.17 -3.18 -23.43
N LEU A 509 14.17 -3.61 -22.17
CA LEU A 509 15.14 -4.57 -21.62
C LEU A 509 15.13 -5.95 -22.32
N LEU A 510 13.95 -6.51 -22.63
CA LEU A 510 13.82 -7.81 -23.30
C LEU A 510 14.19 -7.76 -24.79
N SER A 511 13.90 -6.66 -25.48
CA SER A 511 14.28 -6.48 -26.89
C SER A 511 15.80 -6.37 -27.05
N PHE A 512 16.51 -5.83 -26.05
CA PHE A 512 17.98 -5.76 -26.05
C PHE A 512 18.67 -7.06 -25.60
N GLN A 513 18.01 -7.94 -24.84
CA GLN A 513 18.56 -9.25 -24.45
C GLN A 513 18.50 -10.31 -25.55
N GLN A 514 17.57 -10.21 -26.51
CA GLN A 514 17.48 -11.14 -27.64
C GLN A 514 18.37 -10.77 -28.84
N LEU A 515 18.88 -9.53 -28.90
CA LEU A 515 19.89 -9.10 -29.87
C LEU A 515 21.29 -9.33 -29.31
N GLY A 516 21.67 -10.59 -29.11
CA GLY A 516 23.07 -10.94 -28.89
C GLY A 516 23.91 -10.48 -30.08
N ASP A 517 24.95 -9.69 -29.83
CA ASP A 517 26.03 -9.23 -30.74
C ASP A 517 25.84 -9.45 -32.26
N VAL A 518 24.77 -8.92 -32.85
CA VAL A 518 24.63 -8.85 -34.31
C VAL A 518 24.83 -7.40 -34.78
N PRO A 519 25.83 -7.12 -35.64
CA PRO A 519 26.02 -5.80 -36.21
C PRO A 519 24.91 -5.49 -37.22
N ILE A 520 24.00 -4.58 -36.86
CA ILE A 520 22.91 -4.12 -37.74
C ILE A 520 23.49 -3.20 -38.83
N LYS A 521 23.50 -3.66 -40.09
CA LYS A 521 24.12 -2.94 -41.23
C LYS A 521 23.26 -1.83 -41.87
N HIS A 522 22.00 -1.61 -41.48
CA HIS A 522 21.18 -0.51 -42.03
C HIS A 522 20.14 0.02 -41.01
N PRO A 523 20.21 1.29 -40.57
CA PRO A 523 19.27 1.88 -39.64
C PRO A 523 18.20 2.67 -40.39
N LEU A 524 17.22 2.01 -41.01
CA LEU A 524 16.03 2.69 -41.54
C LEU A 524 14.92 1.66 -41.73
N LYS A 525 14.04 1.58 -40.72
CA LYS A 525 12.68 0.97 -40.67
C LYS A 525 12.50 0.09 -39.43
N LEU A 526 12.39 0.70 -38.26
CA LEU A 526 11.65 0.12 -37.13
C LEU A 526 11.24 1.32 -36.26
N LEU A 527 9.93 1.62 -36.23
CA LEU A 527 9.21 2.70 -35.51
C LEU A 527 8.36 3.61 -36.42
N ALA A 528 7.56 3.02 -37.30
CA ALA A 528 6.46 3.74 -37.98
C ALA A 528 5.06 3.41 -37.40
N GLY A 529 4.98 2.69 -36.27
CA GLY A 529 3.69 2.20 -35.72
C GLY A 529 3.17 2.91 -34.46
N TYR A 530 3.92 3.82 -33.84
CA TYR A 530 3.62 4.31 -32.47
C TYR A 530 3.50 5.84 -32.31
N GLY A 531 3.35 6.61 -33.39
CA GLY A 531 2.86 8.00 -33.30
C GLY A 531 3.71 9.00 -32.48
N LEU A 532 4.96 8.69 -32.11
CA LEU A 532 5.86 9.62 -31.45
C LEU A 532 6.72 10.33 -32.49
N GLY A 533 6.24 11.49 -32.96
CA GLY A 533 6.99 12.38 -33.85
C GLY A 533 8.04 13.17 -33.09
N SER A 534 9.28 12.67 -33.05
CA SER A 534 10.50 13.47 -32.82
C SER A 534 11.71 12.72 -33.38
N PHE A 535 12.34 13.28 -34.42
CA PHE A 535 13.40 12.66 -35.20
C PHE A 535 14.74 12.58 -34.43
N LEU A 536 15.31 11.37 -34.31
CA LEU A 536 16.71 11.16 -33.90
C LEU A 536 17.54 10.77 -35.13
N TYR A 537 18.48 11.63 -35.53
CA TYR A 537 19.48 11.36 -36.57
C TYR A 537 20.74 10.74 -35.94
N PHE A 538 21.21 9.61 -36.47
CA PHE A 538 22.51 9.01 -36.11
C PHE A 538 23.50 9.13 -37.29
N ARG A 539 24.73 9.58 -37.03
CA ARG A 539 25.85 9.62 -38.01
C ARG A 539 26.87 8.51 -37.69
N LYS A 540 27.38 7.86 -38.73
CA LYS A 540 28.28 6.68 -38.72
C LYS A 540 29.49 6.82 -37.78
N GLY A 541 29.62 5.88 -36.84
CA GLY A 541 30.83 5.63 -36.03
C GLY A 541 30.56 4.50 -35.03
N SER A 542 31.45 3.51 -34.97
CA SER A 542 31.33 2.26 -34.22
C SER A 542 31.22 2.46 -32.70
N VAL A 543 30.11 2.02 -32.09
CA VAL A 543 29.89 2.00 -30.63
C VAL A 543 29.66 0.55 -30.18
N GLN A 544 30.36 0.10 -29.14
CA GLN A 544 30.10 -1.18 -28.46
C GLN A 544 28.81 -1.12 -27.64
N LEU A 545 28.07 -2.23 -27.60
CA LEU A 545 26.69 -2.36 -27.09
C LEU A 545 26.48 -1.97 -25.61
N ARG A 546 27.54 -1.77 -24.81
CA ARG A 546 27.45 -1.44 -23.39
C ARG A 546 27.13 0.04 -23.11
N ASP A 547 27.40 0.95 -24.04
CA ASP A 547 27.21 2.40 -23.83
C ASP A 547 25.80 2.92 -24.17
N ALA A 548 24.93 2.07 -24.74
CA ALA A 548 23.55 2.45 -25.09
C ALA A 548 22.56 2.38 -23.92
N MET A 549 22.92 1.74 -22.80
CA MET A 549 22.02 1.56 -21.64
C MET A 549 21.80 2.83 -20.80
N ALA A 550 22.52 3.93 -21.07
CA ALA A 550 22.47 5.15 -20.24
C ALA A 550 21.46 6.22 -20.71
N HIS A 551 20.76 6.02 -21.83
CA HIS A 551 19.85 7.03 -22.42
C HIS A 551 18.36 6.67 -22.36
N VAL A 552 17.97 5.55 -21.75
CA VAL A 552 16.55 5.09 -21.68
C VAL A 552 16.03 4.97 -20.24
N LEU A 553 16.74 5.48 -19.25
CA LEU A 553 16.39 5.41 -17.81
C LEU A 553 15.89 6.75 -17.22
N LEU A 554 15.31 7.65 -18.03
CA LEU A 554 14.70 8.91 -17.59
C LEU A 554 13.17 8.80 -17.54
#